data_AF-A0A8I2ZN04-F1
#
_entry.id   AF-A0A8I2ZN04-F1
#
_cell.length_a   1.000
_cell.length_b   1.000
_cell.length_c   1.000
_cell.angle_alpha   90.00
_cell.angle_beta   90.00
_cell.angle_gamma   90.00
#
_symmetry.space_group_name_H-M   'P 1'
#
loop_
_entity.id
_entity.type
_entity.pdbx_description
1 polymer ?
#
loop_
_entity_poly.entity_id
_entity_poly.type
_entity_poly.pdbx_seq_one_letter_code
_entity_poly.pdbx_strand_id
1 'polypeptide(L)'
;MPGQQKNDIDSKEPPESWDWDAVDGVETSSSKPAVKPMANTARKVQNANTSGSDATPPTNIPPPSVLLSIFPELLALANTSLFKPAASQPMSIKDRIASDPGTIAFLQGYLALAGVAARIIAGRKLRWHRDKFLAQGMAISSAGAKGMKLAGVDRAQTAREDREAADVVDVWKEHVGRLRSAVAAAKSAPGGQQLRVPDLAENMAVTTAKVVPTAPKACLVCGLKRDERVGKVDFDVEDSFGEWWVDHWGHRACKNFWTEHEKQLRQR
;
A
#
# COMPACT_ATOMS: atom_id res chain seq x y z
N MET A 1 -66.04 27.05 -25.81
CA MET A 1 -66.04 28.53 -25.88
C MET A 1 -65.82 29.06 -24.47
N PRO A 2 -64.95 30.05 -24.30
CA PRO A 2 -63.70 29.86 -23.55
C PRO A 2 -63.50 30.91 -22.45
N GLY A 3 -62.42 30.77 -21.68
CA GLY A 3 -61.75 31.93 -21.08
C GLY A 3 -61.27 31.73 -19.65
N GLN A 4 -60.14 31.05 -19.45
CA GLN A 4 -59.30 31.29 -18.29
C GLN A 4 -57.96 31.82 -18.80
N GLN A 5 -57.72 33.09 -18.48
CA GLN A 5 -56.59 33.91 -18.89
C GLN A 5 -55.29 33.40 -18.27
N LYS A 6 -54.26 33.38 -19.12
CA LYS A 6 -52.85 33.20 -18.78
C LYS A 6 -52.35 34.42 -17.99
N ASN A 7 -51.64 34.16 -16.90
CA ASN A 7 -50.80 35.15 -16.23
C ASN A 7 -49.35 34.90 -16.67
N ASP A 8 -48.83 35.77 -17.53
CA ASP A 8 -47.40 35.86 -17.84
C ASP A 8 -46.72 36.73 -16.78
N ILE A 9 -45.77 36.16 -16.05
CA ILE A 9 -44.85 36.87 -15.16
C ILE A 9 -43.51 36.93 -15.89
N ASP A 10 -43.19 38.12 -16.37
CA ASP A 10 -41.88 38.50 -16.89
C ASP A 10 -40.92 38.73 -15.71
N SER A 11 -39.83 37.96 -15.67
CA SER A 11 -38.71 38.14 -14.76
C SER A 11 -37.51 37.41 -15.37
N LYS A 12 -36.76 38.11 -16.21
CA LYS A 12 -35.46 37.66 -16.72
C LYS A 12 -34.35 37.98 -15.71
N GLU A 13 -33.43 37.00 -15.62
CA GLU A 13 -32.13 36.93 -14.91
C GLU A 13 -32.16 36.42 -13.46
N PRO A 14 -31.10 35.69 -12.97
CA PRO A 14 -29.72 35.51 -13.49
C PRO A 14 -29.22 34.02 -13.41
N PRO A 15 -27.92 33.61 -13.38
CA PRO A 15 -26.65 34.26 -13.74
C PRO A 15 -25.74 33.45 -14.71
N GLU A 16 -24.80 34.19 -15.32
CA GLU A 16 -23.41 33.85 -15.66
C GLU A 16 -23.03 32.40 -16.04
N SER A 17 -22.94 32.15 -17.34
CA SER A 17 -22.17 31.04 -17.93
C SER A 17 -20.70 31.46 -18.07
N TRP A 18 -19.80 30.87 -17.26
CA TRP A 18 -18.36 30.94 -17.51
C TRP A 18 -17.97 29.92 -18.58
N ASP A 19 -17.84 30.42 -19.80
CA ASP A 19 -17.34 29.71 -20.98
C ASP A 19 -15.80 29.76 -20.98
N TRP A 20 -15.16 28.59 -20.96
CA TRP A 20 -13.70 28.43 -20.81
C TRP A 20 -12.96 28.30 -22.15
N ASP A 21 -13.62 28.50 -23.29
CA ASP A 21 -13.02 28.32 -24.62
C ASP A 21 -12.87 29.62 -25.42
N ALA A 22 -12.03 30.53 -24.94
CA ALA A 22 -11.57 31.69 -25.71
C ALA A 22 -10.05 31.88 -25.62
N VAL A 23 -9.31 31.27 -26.55
CA VAL A 23 -8.00 31.75 -26.98
C VAL A 23 -7.88 31.65 -28.51
N ASP A 24 -8.35 32.68 -29.21
CA ASP A 24 -8.05 32.90 -30.63
C ASP A 24 -6.74 33.67 -30.79
N GLY A 25 -5.83 33.07 -31.57
CA GLY A 25 -5.28 33.71 -32.76
C GLY A 25 -4.23 34.82 -32.62
N VAL A 26 -2.97 34.47 -32.88
CA VAL A 26 -2.06 35.34 -33.66
C VAL A 26 -1.32 34.47 -34.69
N GLU A 27 -1.63 34.68 -35.97
CA GLU A 27 -0.77 34.37 -37.13
C GLU A 27 -0.09 35.70 -37.58
N THR A 28 1.05 35.80 -38.27
CA THR A 28 1.62 35.03 -39.39
C THR A 28 3.12 35.37 -39.57
N SER A 29 3.86 34.46 -40.21
CA SER A 29 4.78 34.68 -41.35
C SER A 29 6.21 34.05 -41.28
N SER A 30 6.34 33.00 -42.10
CA SER A 30 7.46 32.36 -42.80
C SER A 30 8.92 32.85 -42.65
N SER A 31 9.84 31.93 -42.32
CA SER A 31 10.95 31.45 -43.19
C SER A 31 11.93 30.48 -42.47
N LYS A 32 12.35 29.41 -43.16
CA LYS A 32 13.43 28.45 -42.79
C LYS A 32 14.83 29.09 -42.99
N PRO A 33 15.92 28.71 -42.29
CA PRO A 33 16.57 27.39 -42.43
C PRO A 33 17.23 26.78 -41.19
N ALA A 34 17.72 25.55 -41.37
CA ALA A 34 18.27 24.63 -40.38
C ALA A 34 19.61 25.06 -39.76
N VAL A 35 19.75 24.88 -38.44
CA VAL A 35 21.05 24.79 -37.73
C VAL A 35 20.89 23.86 -36.51
N LYS A 36 21.71 22.80 -36.41
CA LYS A 36 21.89 21.99 -35.18
C LYS A 36 22.79 22.76 -34.21
N PRO A 37 22.58 22.65 -32.89
CA PRO A 37 23.68 22.15 -32.06
C PRO A 37 23.26 21.22 -30.90
N MET A 38 23.97 20.10 -30.85
CA MET A 38 24.59 19.44 -29.70
C MET A 38 24.12 19.73 -28.26
N ALA A 39 23.71 18.65 -27.59
CA ALA A 39 24.03 18.23 -26.22
C ALA A 39 24.17 19.29 -25.11
N ASN A 40 23.27 19.21 -24.12
CA ASN A 40 23.62 19.08 -22.70
C ASN A 40 22.37 19.09 -21.83
N THR A 41 22.03 17.98 -21.16
CA THR A 41 21.28 18.06 -19.90
C THR A 41 21.71 16.94 -18.95
N ALA A 42 22.64 17.34 -18.09
CA ALA A 42 22.91 16.88 -16.73
C ALA A 42 22.18 15.62 -16.24
N ARG A 43 22.96 14.53 -16.08
CA ARG A 43 22.66 13.47 -15.11
C ARG A 43 22.72 14.06 -13.71
N LYS A 44 21.57 14.29 -13.07
CA LYS A 44 21.52 14.58 -11.63
C LYS A 44 21.76 13.28 -10.86
N VAL A 45 23.01 13.06 -10.48
CA VAL A 45 23.40 12.08 -9.46
C VAL A 45 22.78 12.56 -8.14
N GLN A 46 21.78 11.84 -7.64
CA GLN A 46 21.23 12.12 -6.31
C GLN A 46 22.07 11.37 -5.28
N ASN A 47 22.87 12.16 -4.58
CA ASN A 47 23.72 11.76 -3.48
C ASN A 47 22.84 11.38 -2.28
N ALA A 48 23.09 10.19 -1.73
CA ALA A 48 22.50 9.75 -0.48
C ALA A 48 23.13 10.52 0.69
N ASN A 49 22.28 11.13 1.55
CA ASN A 49 22.42 11.19 3.01
C ASN A 49 21.56 12.32 3.59
N THR A 50 20.33 12.00 3.99
CA THR A 50 19.60 12.72 5.06
C THR A 50 18.68 11.74 5.78
N SER A 51 19.11 11.31 6.96
CA SER A 51 18.28 10.69 7.99
C SER A 51 17.38 11.76 8.62
N GLY A 52 16.06 11.65 8.46
CA GLY A 52 15.11 12.56 9.11
C GLY A 52 13.75 12.67 8.43
N SER A 53 12.83 11.80 8.84
CA SER A 53 11.35 11.93 8.90
C SER A 53 10.48 12.42 7.74
N ASP A 54 10.94 12.97 6.61
CA ASP A 54 10.01 13.48 5.58
C ASP A 54 10.50 13.30 4.13
N ALA A 55 11.07 12.12 3.84
CA ALA A 55 11.39 11.74 2.47
C ALA A 55 10.09 11.74 1.63
N THR A 56 10.07 12.58 0.59
CA THR A 56 8.98 12.62 -0.39
C THR A 56 8.68 11.19 -0.87
N PRO A 57 7.41 10.78 -0.89
CA PRO A 57 7.05 9.42 -1.23
C PRO A 57 7.57 9.04 -2.62
N PRO A 58 8.16 7.84 -2.77
CA PRO A 58 8.63 7.39 -4.07
C PRO A 58 7.46 7.29 -5.04
N THR A 59 7.63 7.83 -6.24
CA THR A 59 6.57 7.84 -7.28
C THR A 59 6.38 6.47 -7.95
N ASN A 60 7.20 5.47 -7.60
CA ASN A 60 7.21 4.16 -8.24
C ASN A 60 7.26 3.04 -7.20
N ILE A 61 6.15 2.86 -6.48
CA ILE A 61 5.89 1.66 -5.67
C ILE A 61 5.29 0.60 -6.61
N PRO A 62 5.88 -0.61 -6.69
CA PRO A 62 5.48 -1.62 -7.66
C PRO A 62 4.08 -2.18 -7.36
N PRO A 63 3.48 -2.91 -8.31
CA PRO A 63 2.17 -3.54 -8.14
C PRO A 63 2.10 -4.48 -6.93
N PRO A 64 0.90 -4.72 -6.36
CA PRO A 64 0.71 -5.64 -5.24
C PRO A 64 1.35 -7.03 -5.43
N SER A 65 1.34 -7.60 -6.64
CA SER A 65 1.97 -8.91 -6.88
C SER A 65 3.47 -8.91 -6.59
N VAL A 66 4.19 -7.86 -6.99
CA VAL A 66 5.62 -7.71 -6.67
C VAL A 66 5.82 -7.51 -5.17
N LEU A 67 4.98 -6.68 -4.53
CA LEU A 67 5.04 -6.50 -3.07
C LEU A 67 4.77 -7.80 -2.31
N LEU A 68 3.83 -8.62 -2.77
CA LEU A 68 3.46 -9.89 -2.13
C LEU A 68 4.56 -10.96 -2.29
N SER A 69 5.26 -10.97 -3.44
CA SER A 69 6.26 -11.99 -3.78
C SER A 69 7.44 -12.12 -2.81
N ILE A 70 7.70 -11.10 -1.98
CA ILE A 70 8.79 -11.12 -1.00
C ILE A 70 8.39 -11.76 0.33
N PHE A 71 7.10 -11.73 0.68
CA PHE A 71 6.65 -12.19 1.99
C PHE A 71 6.86 -13.68 2.27
N PRO A 72 6.73 -14.62 1.31
CA PRO A 72 7.03 -16.02 1.57
C PRO A 72 8.43 -16.23 2.15
N GLU A 73 9.43 -15.54 1.59
CA GLU A 73 10.81 -15.59 2.06
C GLU A 73 10.97 -14.97 3.45
N LEU A 74 10.40 -13.79 3.66
CA LEU A 74 10.51 -13.09 4.95
C LEU A 74 9.78 -13.83 6.09
N LEU A 75 8.62 -14.43 5.80
CA LEU A 75 7.86 -15.21 6.78
C LEU A 75 8.54 -16.54 7.10
N ALA A 76 9.18 -17.18 6.11
CA ALA A 76 9.95 -18.40 6.34
C ALA A 76 11.18 -18.18 7.24
N LEU A 77 11.73 -16.96 7.28
CA LEU A 77 12.93 -16.64 8.07
C LEU A 77 12.74 -16.92 9.57
N ALA A 78 11.58 -16.60 10.15
CA ALA A 78 11.34 -16.85 11.58
C ALA A 78 11.35 -18.34 11.94
N ASN A 79 10.98 -19.19 10.98
CA ASN A 79 10.98 -20.64 11.19
C ASN A 79 12.40 -21.17 11.35
N THR A 80 13.36 -20.65 10.57
CA THR A 80 14.77 -21.07 10.63
C THR A 80 15.55 -20.35 11.72
N SER A 81 15.28 -19.07 11.97
CA SER A 81 16.03 -18.25 12.93
C SER A 81 15.58 -18.43 14.38
N LEU A 82 14.29 -18.69 14.63
CA LEU A 82 13.73 -18.74 15.97
C LEU A 82 12.99 -20.04 16.28
N PHE A 83 11.99 -20.42 15.47
CA PHE A 83 11.07 -21.50 15.88
C PHE A 83 11.73 -22.89 15.89
N LYS A 84 12.46 -23.27 14.84
CA LYS A 84 13.16 -24.57 14.81
C LYS A 84 14.26 -24.67 15.88
N PRO A 85 15.17 -23.67 16.03
CA PRO A 85 16.19 -23.72 17.07
C PRO A 85 15.61 -23.74 18.49
N ALA A 86 14.55 -22.98 18.76
CA ALA A 86 13.92 -22.97 20.08
C ALA A 86 13.14 -24.26 20.40
N ALA A 87 12.59 -24.93 19.40
CA ALA A 87 11.78 -26.13 19.60
C ALA A 87 12.58 -27.31 20.22
N SER A 88 13.85 -27.44 19.86
CA SER A 88 14.75 -28.51 20.35
C SER A 88 15.35 -28.25 21.74
N GLN A 89 15.17 -27.05 22.30
CA GLN A 89 15.74 -26.69 23.59
C GLN A 89 14.94 -27.28 24.77
N PRO A 90 15.56 -27.45 25.95
CA PRO A 90 14.84 -27.75 27.20
C PRO A 90 13.89 -26.61 27.60
N MET A 91 12.86 -26.91 28.39
CA MET A 91 11.81 -25.95 28.77
C MET A 91 12.37 -24.69 29.47
N SER A 92 13.33 -24.85 30.39
CA SER A 92 13.98 -23.73 31.09
C SER A 92 14.68 -22.75 30.15
N ILE A 93 15.24 -23.25 29.05
CA ILE A 93 15.87 -22.42 28.02
C ILE A 93 14.81 -21.76 27.15
N LYS A 94 13.71 -22.46 26.83
CA LYS A 94 12.58 -21.86 26.09
C LYS A 94 11.98 -20.67 26.83
N ASP A 95 11.80 -20.78 28.16
CA ASP A 95 11.28 -19.68 28.98
C ASP A 95 12.22 -18.47 28.99
N ARG A 96 13.54 -18.72 29.05
CA ARG A 96 14.56 -17.67 28.96
C ARG A 96 14.56 -17.00 27.59
N ILE A 97 14.47 -17.78 26.50
CA ILE A 97 14.37 -17.25 25.13
C ILE A 97 13.09 -16.42 24.99
N ALA A 98 11.95 -16.91 25.47
CA ALA A 98 10.67 -16.21 25.36
C ALA A 98 10.62 -14.90 26.14
N SER A 99 11.34 -14.82 27.26
CA SER A 99 11.44 -13.62 28.10
C SER A 99 12.55 -12.66 27.67
N ASP A 100 13.38 -13.04 26.70
CA ASP A 100 14.46 -12.21 26.20
C ASP A 100 13.91 -10.98 25.46
N PRO A 101 14.36 -9.75 25.77
CA PRO A 101 13.90 -8.53 25.10
C PRO A 101 14.14 -8.55 23.58
N GLY A 102 15.21 -9.18 23.11
CA GLY A 102 15.51 -9.35 21.69
C GLY A 102 14.50 -10.25 21.00
N THR A 103 14.10 -11.35 21.63
CA THR A 103 13.01 -12.21 21.13
C THR A 103 11.68 -11.45 21.06
N ILE A 104 11.35 -10.66 22.07
CA ILE A 104 10.11 -9.87 22.09
C ILE A 104 10.12 -8.85 20.95
N ALA A 105 11.21 -8.10 20.78
CA ALA A 105 11.37 -7.14 19.69
C ALA A 105 11.30 -7.81 18.30
N PHE A 106 11.92 -8.99 18.16
CA PHE A 106 11.82 -9.80 16.94
C PHE A 106 10.36 -10.20 16.65
N LEU A 107 9.63 -10.70 17.65
CA LEU A 107 8.22 -11.08 17.50
C LEU A 107 7.35 -9.86 17.15
N GLN A 108 7.60 -8.69 17.74
CA GLN A 108 6.90 -7.45 17.39
C GLN A 108 7.12 -7.10 15.92
N GLY A 109 8.38 -7.12 15.45
CA GLY A 109 8.71 -6.86 14.05
C GLY A 109 8.07 -7.89 13.10
N TYR A 110 8.13 -9.17 13.45
CA TYR A 110 7.54 -10.25 12.66
C TYR A 110 6.02 -10.14 12.56
N LEU A 111 5.34 -9.80 13.66
CA LEU A 111 3.89 -9.56 13.68
C LEU A 111 3.51 -8.29 12.90
N ALA A 112 4.32 -7.23 12.98
CA ALA A 112 4.12 -6.02 12.19
C ALA A 112 4.25 -6.31 10.69
N LEU A 113 5.25 -7.11 10.29
CA LEU A 113 5.44 -7.57 8.92
C LEU A 113 4.23 -8.38 8.43
N ALA A 114 3.75 -9.35 9.22
CA ALA A 114 2.54 -10.12 8.90
C ALA A 114 1.30 -9.22 8.78
N GLY A 115 1.18 -8.20 9.62
CA GLY A 115 0.13 -7.19 9.52
C GLY A 115 0.20 -6.37 8.23
N VAL A 116 1.40 -6.03 7.76
CA VAL A 116 1.59 -5.35 6.46
C VAL A 116 1.17 -6.26 5.31
N ALA A 117 1.59 -7.54 5.32
CA ALA A 117 1.12 -8.53 4.33
C ALA A 117 -0.40 -8.58 4.27
N ALA A 118 -1.06 -8.72 5.43
CA ALA A 118 -2.51 -8.80 5.50
C ALA A 118 -3.20 -7.54 4.96
N ARG A 119 -2.65 -6.34 5.23
CA ARG A 119 -3.16 -5.08 4.65
C ARG A 119 -2.97 -5.00 3.14
N ILE A 120 -1.83 -5.47 2.61
CA ILE A 120 -1.60 -5.53 1.16
C ILE A 120 -2.59 -6.50 0.52
N ILE A 121 -2.79 -7.69 1.10
CA ILE A 121 -3.79 -8.67 0.64
C ILE A 121 -5.17 -8.02 0.64
N ALA A 122 -5.59 -7.39 1.74
CA ALA A 122 -6.89 -6.76 1.86
C ALA A 122 -7.10 -5.61 0.85
N GLY A 123 -6.08 -4.78 0.65
CA GLY A 123 -6.16 -3.59 -0.18
C GLY A 123 -5.78 -3.78 -1.65
N ARG A 124 -5.25 -4.95 -2.07
CA ARG A 124 -4.72 -5.18 -3.44
C ARG A 124 -5.68 -4.75 -4.54
N LYS A 125 -6.96 -5.14 -4.45
CA LYS A 125 -8.01 -4.81 -5.43
C LYS A 125 -8.38 -3.32 -5.40
N LEU A 126 -8.38 -2.72 -4.21
CA LEU A 126 -8.68 -1.29 -4.02
C LEU A 126 -7.54 -0.41 -4.53
N ARG A 127 -6.28 -0.86 -4.40
CA ARG A 127 -5.10 -0.10 -4.79
C ARG A 127 -5.09 0.20 -6.29
N TRP A 128 -5.45 -0.75 -7.13
CA TRP A 128 -5.59 -0.54 -8.58
C TRP A 128 -6.55 0.58 -8.94
N HIS A 129 -7.70 0.62 -8.28
CA HIS A 129 -8.71 1.64 -8.54
C HIS A 129 -8.32 3.02 -7.99
N ARG A 130 -7.46 3.07 -6.96
CA ARG A 130 -7.13 4.29 -6.23
C ARG A 130 -5.79 4.92 -6.64
N ASP A 131 -4.90 4.14 -7.24
CA ASP A 131 -3.58 4.59 -7.69
C ASP A 131 -3.60 4.96 -9.18
N LYS A 132 -3.52 6.27 -9.44
CA LYS A 132 -3.51 6.82 -10.81
C LYS A 132 -2.31 6.35 -11.63
N PHE A 133 -1.14 6.15 -11.03
CA PHE A 133 0.08 5.77 -11.76
C PHE A 133 0.06 4.28 -12.14
N LEU A 134 -0.42 3.42 -11.24
CA LEU A 134 -0.65 2.01 -11.55
C LEU A 134 -1.72 1.85 -12.64
N ALA A 135 -2.81 2.62 -12.56
CA ALA A 135 -3.85 2.61 -13.60
C ALA A 135 -3.33 3.12 -14.96
N GLN A 136 -2.44 4.11 -14.99
CA GLN A 136 -1.85 4.66 -16.22
C GLN A 136 -0.82 3.74 -16.89
N GLY A 137 -0.03 2.96 -16.14
CA GLY A 137 0.94 2.00 -16.70
C GLY A 137 0.29 0.95 -17.62
N MET A 138 -0.97 0.61 -17.38
CA MET A 138 -1.77 -0.27 -18.23
C MET A 138 -2.24 0.41 -19.53
N ALA A 139 -2.55 1.71 -19.46
CA ALA A 139 -2.98 2.48 -20.64
C ALA A 139 -1.84 2.67 -21.65
N ILE A 140 -0.59 2.79 -21.19
CA ILE A 140 0.57 3.06 -22.07
C ILE A 140 1.10 1.77 -22.74
N SER A 141 1.07 0.63 -22.04
CA SER A 141 1.53 -0.67 -22.57
C SER A 141 0.69 -1.19 -23.75
N SER A 142 -0.44 -0.56 -24.05
CA SER A 142 -1.38 -0.93 -25.12
C SER A 142 -1.30 -0.04 -26.37
N ALA A 143 -0.47 1.02 -26.37
CA ALA A 143 -0.36 1.95 -27.49
C ALA A 143 0.33 1.39 -28.75
N GLY A 144 0.84 0.15 -28.72
CA GLY A 144 1.52 -0.51 -29.85
C GLY A 144 0.94 -1.85 -30.29
N ALA A 145 -0.02 -2.44 -29.56
CA ALA A 145 -0.54 -3.78 -29.85
C ALA A 145 -1.99 -3.70 -30.34
N LYS A 146 -2.16 -3.78 -31.65
CA LYS A 146 -3.44 -3.81 -32.36
C LYS A 146 -4.34 -4.95 -31.81
N GLY A 147 -5.24 -4.63 -30.87
CA GLY A 147 -6.41 -5.46 -30.55
C GLY A 147 -6.44 -6.29 -29.26
N MET A 148 -5.51 -6.12 -28.30
CA MET A 148 -5.64 -6.81 -27.00
C MET A 148 -6.62 -6.05 -26.08
N LYS A 149 -7.78 -6.65 -25.77
CA LYS A 149 -8.80 -6.06 -24.87
C LYS A 149 -8.18 -5.80 -23.49
N LEU A 150 -8.22 -4.56 -23.02
CA LEU A 150 -7.74 -4.12 -21.69
C LEU A 150 -8.23 -5.02 -20.53
N ALA A 151 -9.42 -5.60 -20.67
CA ALA A 151 -9.98 -6.57 -19.72
C ALA A 151 -9.15 -7.86 -19.55
N GLY A 152 -8.35 -8.26 -20.54
CA GLY A 152 -7.51 -9.46 -20.46
C GLY A 152 -6.25 -9.26 -19.60
N VAL A 153 -5.61 -8.10 -19.72
CA VAL A 153 -4.42 -7.74 -18.94
C VAL A 153 -4.79 -7.53 -17.47
N ASP A 154 -5.91 -6.86 -17.21
CA ASP A 154 -6.47 -6.67 -15.86
C ASP A 154 -6.75 -8.01 -15.17
N ARG A 155 -7.35 -8.98 -15.89
CA ARG A 155 -7.57 -10.34 -15.36
C ARG A 155 -6.27 -11.09 -15.08
N ALA A 156 -5.29 -11.01 -15.97
CA ALA A 156 -4.00 -11.69 -15.77
C ALA A 156 -3.25 -11.15 -14.54
N GLN A 157 -3.28 -9.83 -14.34
CA GLN A 157 -2.67 -9.19 -13.18
C GLN A 157 -3.41 -9.51 -11.88
N THR A 158 -4.74 -9.47 -11.91
CA THR A 158 -5.57 -9.88 -10.77
C THR A 158 -5.32 -11.34 -10.40
N ALA A 159 -5.26 -12.23 -11.39
CA ALA A 159 -4.96 -13.65 -11.18
C ALA A 159 -3.55 -13.86 -10.61
N ARG A 160 -2.56 -13.08 -11.07
CA ARG A 160 -1.21 -13.10 -10.49
C ARG A 160 -1.26 -12.66 -9.02
N GLU A 161 -1.95 -11.58 -8.70
CA GLU A 161 -2.06 -11.10 -7.32
C GLU A 161 -2.79 -12.05 -6.39
N ASP A 162 -3.84 -12.71 -6.88
CA ASP A 162 -4.55 -13.73 -6.12
C ASP A 162 -3.64 -14.95 -5.86
N ARG A 163 -2.79 -15.34 -6.83
CA ARG A 163 -1.78 -16.38 -6.64
C ARG A 163 -0.73 -15.98 -5.58
N GLU A 164 -0.13 -14.80 -5.72
CA GLU A 164 0.88 -14.33 -4.76
C GLU A 164 0.27 -14.19 -3.35
N ALA A 165 -0.99 -13.74 -3.25
CA ALA A 165 -1.70 -13.68 -1.97
C ALA A 165 -1.93 -15.07 -1.36
N ALA A 166 -2.31 -16.07 -2.16
CA ALA A 166 -2.46 -17.45 -1.71
C ALA A 166 -1.12 -18.02 -1.20
N ASP A 167 -0.02 -17.79 -1.93
CA ASP A 167 1.32 -18.25 -1.54
C ASP A 167 1.74 -17.66 -0.18
N VAL A 168 1.48 -16.36 0.07
CA VAL A 168 1.73 -15.74 1.39
C VAL A 168 0.89 -16.40 2.49
N VAL A 169 -0.39 -16.64 2.23
CA VAL A 169 -1.31 -17.22 3.21
C VAL A 169 -0.91 -18.66 3.54
N ASP A 170 -0.45 -19.44 2.57
CA ASP A 170 -0.04 -20.83 2.78
C ASP A 170 1.24 -20.92 3.64
N VAL A 171 2.26 -20.11 3.35
CA VAL A 171 3.46 -20.03 4.20
C VAL A 171 3.12 -19.56 5.61
N TRP A 172 2.20 -18.60 5.75
CA TRP A 172 1.74 -18.15 7.07
C TRP A 172 1.10 -19.30 7.86
N LYS A 173 0.18 -20.05 7.24
CA LYS A 173 -0.50 -21.19 7.87
C LYS A 173 0.47 -22.27 8.34
N GLU A 174 1.58 -22.49 7.64
CA GLU A 174 2.60 -23.47 8.03
C GLU A 174 3.25 -23.12 9.39
N HIS A 175 3.38 -21.83 9.71
CA HIS A 175 4.17 -21.38 10.86
C HIS A 175 3.33 -20.74 11.98
N VAL A 176 2.09 -20.32 11.70
CA VAL A 176 1.25 -19.58 12.65
C VAL A 176 1.00 -20.34 13.96
N GLY A 177 0.91 -21.67 13.92
CA GLY A 177 0.76 -22.49 15.12
C GLY A 177 1.94 -22.33 16.08
N ARG A 178 3.17 -22.40 15.57
CA ARG A 178 4.40 -22.22 16.36
C ARG A 178 4.53 -20.80 16.87
N LEU A 179 4.19 -19.82 16.02
CA LEU A 179 4.16 -18.41 16.40
C LEU A 179 3.19 -18.16 17.56
N ARG A 180 1.96 -18.71 17.53
CA ARG A 180 1.00 -18.56 18.62
C ARG A 180 1.55 -19.08 19.94
N SER A 181 2.23 -20.23 19.93
CA SER A 181 2.90 -20.76 21.12
C SER A 181 4.04 -19.85 21.61
N ALA A 182 4.89 -19.35 20.71
CA ALA A 182 5.98 -18.44 21.05
C ALA A 182 5.46 -17.12 21.64
N VAL A 183 4.43 -16.53 21.02
CA VAL A 183 3.77 -15.32 21.52
C VAL A 183 3.10 -15.57 22.88
N ALA A 184 2.45 -16.72 23.07
CA ALA A 184 1.86 -17.06 24.36
C ALA A 184 2.90 -17.15 25.48
N ALA A 185 4.07 -17.73 25.21
CA ALA A 185 5.18 -17.77 26.17
C ALA A 185 5.75 -16.37 26.45
N ALA A 186 5.93 -15.55 25.41
CA ALA A 186 6.48 -14.20 25.53
C ALA A 186 5.53 -13.22 26.25
N LYS A 187 4.21 -13.46 26.22
CA LYS A 187 3.20 -12.57 26.84
C LYS A 187 3.39 -12.32 28.32
N SER A 188 3.98 -13.29 29.04
CA SER A 188 4.24 -13.18 30.48
C SER A 188 5.42 -12.26 30.80
N ALA A 189 6.28 -11.97 29.82
CA ALA A 189 7.43 -11.09 29.99
C ALA A 189 7.07 -9.60 29.76
N PRO A 190 7.78 -8.65 30.39
CA PRO A 190 7.55 -7.22 30.16
C PRO A 190 7.62 -6.85 28.67
N GLY A 191 6.59 -6.17 28.14
CA GLY A 191 6.51 -5.80 26.72
C GLY A 191 5.90 -6.86 25.81
N GLY A 192 5.70 -8.09 26.30
CA GLY A 192 5.04 -9.16 25.57
C GLY A 192 3.51 -9.08 25.57
N GLN A 193 2.91 -8.30 26.48
CA GLN A 193 1.45 -8.26 26.69
C GLN A 193 0.69 -7.75 25.45
N GLN A 194 1.34 -6.90 24.65
CA GLN A 194 0.76 -6.28 23.45
C GLN A 194 0.86 -7.19 22.20
N LEU A 195 1.54 -8.33 22.29
CA LEU A 195 1.71 -9.23 21.14
C LEU A 195 0.39 -9.91 20.76
N ARG A 196 -0.08 -9.64 19.54
CA ARG A 196 -1.28 -10.23 18.95
C ARG A 196 -0.95 -10.85 17.59
N VAL A 197 -1.32 -12.11 17.42
CA VAL A 197 -1.10 -12.84 16.17
C VAL A 197 -2.22 -12.48 15.19
N PRO A 198 -1.93 -11.85 14.04
CA PRO A 198 -2.94 -11.52 13.04
C PRO A 198 -3.47 -12.79 12.36
N ASP A 199 -4.71 -12.71 11.88
CA ASP A 199 -5.28 -13.73 11.00
C ASP A 199 -5.04 -13.32 9.54
N LEU A 200 -4.52 -14.24 8.72
CA LEU A 200 -4.27 -13.99 7.30
C LEU A 200 -5.12 -14.95 6.48
N ALA A 201 -5.89 -14.39 5.55
CA ALA A 201 -6.70 -15.09 4.59
C ALA A 201 -6.63 -14.37 3.24
N GLU A 202 -6.89 -15.07 2.14
CA GLU A 202 -6.88 -14.48 0.80
C GLU A 202 -7.95 -13.39 0.64
N ASN A 203 -9.07 -13.54 1.36
CA ASN A 203 -10.17 -12.59 1.40
C ASN A 203 -10.28 -12.01 2.81
N MET A 204 -9.73 -10.81 2.97
CA MET A 204 -9.74 -10.09 4.24
C MET A 204 -10.89 -9.08 4.27
N ALA A 205 -11.70 -9.10 5.33
CA ALA A 205 -12.73 -8.12 5.54
C ALA A 205 -12.11 -6.77 5.93
N VAL A 206 -12.54 -5.71 5.22
CA VAL A 206 -12.17 -4.32 5.52
C VAL A 206 -13.42 -3.58 6.00
N THR A 207 -13.31 -2.90 7.13
CA THR A 207 -14.36 -2.04 7.68
C THR A 207 -13.86 -0.61 7.82
N THR A 208 -14.77 0.35 7.78
CA THR A 208 -14.43 1.76 8.02
C THR A 208 -14.67 2.09 9.50
N ALA A 209 -13.63 2.52 10.20
CA ALA A 209 -13.72 2.99 11.57
C ALA A 209 -14.50 4.31 11.64
N LYS A 210 -15.34 4.45 12.67
CA LYS A 210 -16.10 5.67 12.93
C LYS A 210 -15.30 6.57 13.88
N VAL A 211 -15.43 7.89 13.72
CA VAL A 211 -14.86 8.87 14.64
C VAL A 211 -13.33 8.77 14.74
N VAL A 212 -12.66 8.53 13.60
CA VAL A 212 -11.20 8.54 13.49
C VAL A 212 -10.76 9.59 12.46
N PRO A 213 -9.52 10.12 12.55
CA PRO A 213 -8.99 10.99 11.51
C PRO A 213 -9.00 10.31 10.13
N THR A 214 -9.33 11.08 9.10
CA THR A 214 -9.24 10.64 7.71
C THR A 214 -8.01 11.26 7.04
N ALA A 215 -7.59 10.67 5.91
CA ALA A 215 -6.52 11.20 5.09
C ALA A 215 -7.00 11.43 3.65
N PRO A 216 -6.52 12.47 2.96
CA PRO A 216 -6.96 12.78 1.60
C PRO A 216 -6.52 11.73 0.57
N LYS A 217 -5.43 11.01 0.84
CA LYS A 217 -4.89 9.95 -0.03
C LYS A 217 -4.84 8.63 0.73
N ALA A 218 -5.03 7.53 0.00
CA ALA A 218 -4.83 6.19 0.54
C ALA A 218 -3.34 5.87 0.72
N CYS A 219 -3.05 4.81 1.49
CA CYS A 219 -1.69 4.33 1.70
C CYS A 219 -1.06 3.88 0.39
N LEU A 220 0.17 4.33 0.11
CA LEU A 220 0.83 4.07 -1.17
C LEU A 220 1.21 2.59 -1.39
N VAL A 221 1.40 1.83 -0.31
CA VAL A 221 1.82 0.41 -0.36
C VAL A 221 0.62 -0.53 -0.39
N CYS A 222 -0.33 -0.38 0.54
CA CYS A 222 -1.47 -1.30 0.65
C CYS A 222 -2.75 -0.79 -0.04
N GLY A 223 -2.88 0.50 -0.35
CA GLY A 223 -4.08 1.06 -0.99
C GLY A 223 -5.29 1.29 -0.06
N LEU A 224 -5.17 0.94 1.22
CA LEU A 224 -6.19 1.22 2.23
C LEU A 224 -6.11 2.68 2.69
N LYS A 225 -7.27 3.27 3.00
CA LYS A 225 -7.39 4.60 3.60
C LYS A 225 -7.06 4.57 5.10
N ARG A 226 -6.81 5.75 5.67
CA ARG A 226 -6.48 5.92 7.09
C ARG A 226 -7.55 5.40 8.04
N ASP A 227 -8.81 5.47 7.64
CA ASP A 227 -10.00 5.04 8.37
C ASP A 227 -10.43 3.59 8.07
N GLU A 228 -9.79 2.92 7.11
CA GLU A 228 -10.06 1.52 6.81
C GLU A 228 -9.28 0.60 7.75
N ARG A 229 -9.92 -0.48 8.23
CA ARG A 229 -9.37 -1.45 9.18
C ARG A 229 -9.55 -2.85 8.64
N VAL A 230 -8.50 -3.66 8.73
CA VAL A 230 -8.52 -5.07 8.38
C VAL A 230 -8.90 -5.89 9.61
N GLY A 231 -9.98 -6.66 9.50
CA GLY A 231 -10.49 -7.48 10.59
C GLY A 231 -9.45 -8.50 11.07
N LYS A 232 -9.34 -8.67 12.40
CA LYS A 232 -8.38 -9.58 13.07
C LYS A 232 -6.90 -9.32 12.74
N VAL A 233 -6.57 -8.10 12.31
CA VAL A 233 -5.19 -7.66 12.03
C VAL A 233 -4.94 -6.33 12.72
N ASP A 234 -5.84 -5.38 12.50
CA ASP A 234 -5.74 -4.03 13.05
C ASP A 234 -6.36 -3.97 14.44
N PHE A 235 -5.67 -4.58 15.41
CA PHE A 235 -6.08 -4.60 16.82
C PHE A 235 -5.84 -3.24 17.48
N ASP A 236 -6.83 -2.75 18.23
CA ASP A 236 -6.72 -1.61 19.14
C ASP A 236 -5.95 -0.42 18.56
N VAL A 237 -6.30 -0.01 17.34
CA VAL A 237 -5.56 1.03 16.60
C VAL A 237 -5.72 2.39 17.27
N GLU A 238 -4.61 2.88 17.85
CA GLU A 238 -4.48 4.24 18.34
C GLU A 238 -3.95 5.17 17.23
N ASP A 239 -4.73 6.20 16.89
CA ASP A 239 -4.41 7.13 15.79
C ASP A 239 -4.24 8.58 16.28
N SER A 240 -3.94 8.75 17.57
CA SER A 240 -3.92 10.06 18.23
C SER A 240 -2.63 10.85 18.03
N PHE A 241 -1.50 10.18 17.79
CA PHE A 241 -0.17 10.80 17.76
C PHE A 241 0.68 10.46 16.51
N GLY A 242 0.06 10.12 15.38
CA GLY A 242 0.78 9.82 14.14
C GLY A 242 1.58 8.51 14.17
N GLU A 243 1.25 7.63 15.12
CA GLU A 243 1.83 6.29 15.27
C GLU A 243 1.26 5.33 14.21
N TRP A 244 -0.02 5.49 13.88
CA TRP A 244 -0.70 4.69 12.87
C TRP A 244 -0.43 5.14 11.44
N TRP A 245 -0.46 6.45 11.21
CA TRP A 245 -0.43 7.05 9.87
C TRP A 245 0.70 8.08 9.75
N VAL A 246 1.36 8.09 8.60
CA VAL A 246 2.38 9.07 8.21
C VAL A 246 1.84 9.86 7.02
N ASP A 247 1.80 11.19 7.17
CA ASP A 247 1.28 12.08 6.14
C ASP A 247 2.03 11.90 4.82
N HIS A 248 1.28 12.03 3.72
CA HIS A 248 1.73 11.77 2.35
C HIS A 248 2.18 10.34 2.03
N TRP A 249 2.24 9.44 3.02
CA TRP A 249 2.75 8.08 2.87
C TRP A 249 1.68 7.01 3.05
N GLY A 250 0.99 7.04 4.20
CA GLY A 250 0.05 5.99 4.58
C GLY A 250 0.37 5.38 5.94
N HIS A 251 -0.02 4.11 6.11
CA HIS A 251 0.26 3.36 7.33
C HIS A 251 1.76 3.33 7.65
N ARG A 252 2.14 3.65 8.90
CA ARG A 252 3.54 3.69 9.35
C ARG A 252 4.25 2.37 9.13
N ALA A 253 3.61 1.25 9.48
CA ALA A 253 4.17 -0.09 9.26
C ALA A 253 4.44 -0.36 7.76
N CYS A 254 3.57 0.11 6.87
CA CYS A 254 3.76 -0.01 5.43
C CYS A 254 4.94 0.84 4.92
N LYS A 255 5.13 2.06 5.45
CA LYS A 255 6.30 2.90 5.17
C LYS A 255 7.60 2.22 5.59
N ASN A 256 7.61 1.66 6.80
CA ASN A 256 8.78 0.97 7.34
C ASN A 256 9.12 -0.25 6.48
N PHE A 257 8.13 -1.09 6.18
CA PHE A 257 8.30 -2.24 5.26
C PHE A 257 8.91 -1.83 3.93
N TRP A 258 8.38 -0.78 3.29
CA TRP A 258 8.93 -0.32 2.02
C TRP A 258 10.38 0.14 2.16
N THR A 259 10.67 0.98 3.16
CA THR A 259 12.02 1.55 3.36
C THR A 259 13.05 0.45 3.59
N GLU A 260 12.67 -0.59 4.33
CA GLU A 260 13.49 -1.76 4.62
C GLU A 260 13.76 -2.62 3.36
N HIS A 261 12.72 -2.87 2.55
CA HIS A 261 12.76 -3.89 1.50
C HIS A 261 12.78 -3.36 0.06
N GLU A 262 12.79 -2.05 -0.15
CA GLU A 262 12.73 -1.42 -1.48
C GLU A 262 13.79 -1.97 -2.45
N LYS A 263 15.03 -2.15 -1.99
CA LYS A 263 16.12 -2.66 -2.83
C LYS A 263 15.86 -4.07 -3.34
N GLN A 264 15.34 -4.94 -2.48
CA GLN A 264 14.99 -6.33 -2.82
C GLN A 264 13.78 -6.36 -3.75
N LEU A 265 12.75 -5.54 -3.46
CA LEU A 265 11.55 -5.42 -4.28
C LEU A 265 11.84 -4.91 -5.69
N ARG A 266 12.83 -4.03 -5.87
CA ARG A 266 13.25 -3.53 -7.19
C ARG A 266 14.00 -4.56 -8.04
N GLN A 267 14.44 -5.68 -7.46
CA GLN A 267 15.15 -6.75 -8.15
C GLN A 267 14.22 -7.91 -8.57
N ARG A 268 12.95 -7.88 -8.16
CA ARG A 268 11.91 -8.86 -8.52
C ARG A 268 11.26 -8.50 -9.84
#